data_AF-A0A946F915-F1
#
_entry.id   AF-A0A946F915-F1
#
_cell.length_a   1.000
_cell.length_b   1.000
_cell.length_c   1.000
_cell.angle_alpha   90.00
_cell.angle_beta   90.00
_cell.angle_gamma   90.00
#
_symmetry.space_group_name_H-M   'P 1'
#
loop_
_entity.id
_entity.type
_entity.pdbx_description
1 polymer ?
#
loop_
_entity_poly.entity_id
_entity_poly.type
_entity_poly.pdbx_seq_one_letter_code
_entity_poly.pdbx_strand_id
1 'polypeptide(L)'
;MEFIDRSDGVGEYSAPPKSTAEVRDDALLARCAEPFLELASSLRDGDVATELAPLDHSPEALARQMKAAAYFLDTSMVGICATDDGSAIVLLIEHPRLPEKDNPARAWIEGAEHSHVALRGSEVANTLAGYLRWLGYPAKAHFADASDVDLAELAVDS
;
A
#
# COMPACT_ATOMS: atom_id res chain seq x y z
N MET A 1 11.96 7.93 -9.38
CA MET A 1 12.24 6.63 -10.02
C MET A 1 12.57 6.71 -11.51
N GLU A 2 12.51 7.86 -12.16
CA GLU A 2 12.64 7.97 -13.64
C GLU A 2 14.04 7.63 -14.20
N PHE A 3 15.04 7.43 -13.33
CA PHE A 3 16.42 7.12 -13.70
C PHE A 3 16.79 5.64 -13.57
N ILE A 4 15.82 4.78 -13.22
CA ILE A 4 16.00 3.32 -13.15
C ILE A 4 15.68 2.74 -14.53
N ASP A 5 16.50 1.79 -14.98
CA ASP A 5 16.28 1.07 -16.24
C ASP A 5 15.00 0.22 -16.17
N ARG A 6 14.18 0.26 -17.22
CA ARG A 6 12.86 -0.40 -17.27
C ARG A 6 12.71 -1.16 -18.58
N SER A 7 12.12 -2.35 -18.49
CA SER A 7 11.67 -3.15 -19.63
C SER A 7 10.15 -3.17 -19.70
N ASP A 8 9.60 -3.36 -20.91
CA ASP A 8 8.14 -3.44 -21.17
C ASP A 8 7.49 -4.75 -20.67
N GLY A 9 8.18 -5.48 -19.77
CA GLY A 9 7.74 -6.74 -19.20
C GLY A 9 8.77 -7.30 -18.25
N VAL A 10 8.32 -8.14 -17.33
CA VAL A 10 9.19 -8.91 -16.43
C VAL A 10 9.84 -10.01 -17.28
N GLY A 11 11.17 -10.06 -17.36
CA GLY A 11 11.86 -11.25 -17.91
C GLY A 11 11.45 -12.51 -17.12
N GLU A 12 11.70 -13.72 -17.65
CA GLU A 12 11.35 -14.98 -16.98
C GLU A 12 11.76 -14.99 -15.50
N TYR A 13 10.79 -14.78 -14.62
CA TYR A 13 10.93 -14.91 -13.17
C TYR A 13 10.14 -16.13 -12.72
N SER A 14 10.80 -17.04 -12.00
CA SER A 14 10.18 -18.29 -11.54
C SER A 14 9.07 -18.07 -10.50
N ALA A 15 9.12 -16.95 -9.76
CA ALA A 15 8.11 -16.51 -8.79
C ALA A 15 8.46 -15.09 -8.29
N PRO A 16 7.48 -14.26 -7.88
CA PRO A 16 7.75 -12.97 -7.25
C PRO A 16 8.49 -13.15 -5.91
N PRO A 17 9.42 -12.23 -5.56
CA PRO A 17 10.16 -12.30 -4.31
C PRO A 17 9.22 -12.08 -3.12
N LYS A 18 9.21 -13.04 -2.19
CA LYS A 18 8.50 -12.90 -0.92
C LYS A 18 9.42 -12.30 0.13
N SER A 19 8.90 -11.41 0.96
CA SER A 19 9.64 -10.95 2.14
C SER A 19 10.04 -12.15 3.00
N THR A 20 11.33 -12.24 3.33
CA THR A 20 11.86 -13.26 4.24
C THR A 20 12.01 -12.75 5.67
N ALA A 21 11.50 -11.54 5.95
CA ALA A 21 11.55 -10.97 7.30
C ALA A 21 10.71 -11.82 8.25
N GLU A 22 11.27 -12.17 9.40
CA GLU A 22 10.52 -12.84 10.45
C GLU A 22 9.50 -11.85 11.01
N VAL A 23 8.21 -12.15 10.83
CA VAL A 23 7.13 -11.36 11.44
C VAL A 23 7.07 -11.72 12.91
N ARG A 24 7.33 -10.73 13.76
CA ARG A 24 7.07 -10.77 15.19
C ARG A 24 5.99 -9.71 15.44
N ASP A 25 4.99 -10.06 16.23
CA ASP A 25 3.87 -9.18 16.61
C ASP A 25 3.55 -9.29 18.11
N ASP A 26 4.52 -9.72 18.92
CA ASP A 26 4.40 -9.80 20.37
C ASP A 26 4.73 -8.48 21.09
N ALA A 27 5.28 -7.51 20.36
CA ALA A 27 5.61 -6.19 20.87
C ALA A 27 4.36 -5.36 21.23
N LEU A 28 4.52 -4.40 22.14
CA LEU A 28 3.43 -3.54 22.62
C LEU A 28 2.76 -2.76 21.48
N LEU A 29 3.55 -2.21 20.56
CA LEU A 29 3.02 -1.46 19.43
C LEU A 29 2.17 -2.34 18.48
N ALA A 30 2.58 -3.59 18.23
CA ALA A 30 1.81 -4.52 17.41
C ALA A 30 0.42 -4.77 18.01
N ARG A 31 0.36 -5.04 19.32
CA ARG A 31 -0.90 -5.19 20.06
C ARG A 31 -1.77 -3.94 20.05
N CYS A 32 -1.16 -2.75 20.05
CA CYS A 32 -1.90 -1.50 19.92
C CYS A 32 -2.42 -1.25 18.50
N ALA A 33 -1.72 -1.75 17.47
CA ALA A 33 -2.09 -1.59 16.07
C ALA A 33 -3.24 -2.52 15.65
N GLU A 34 -3.34 -3.71 16.25
CA GLU A 34 -4.34 -4.75 15.94
C GLU A 34 -5.78 -4.20 15.74
N PRO A 35 -6.40 -3.47 16.69
CA PRO A 35 -7.76 -2.96 16.48
C PRO A 35 -7.87 -1.94 15.33
N PHE A 36 -6.79 -1.22 15.01
CA PHE A 36 -6.77 -0.30 13.87
C PHE A 36 -6.64 -1.05 12.54
N LEU A 37 -5.89 -2.17 12.52
CA LEU A 37 -5.79 -3.05 11.35
C LEU A 37 -7.11 -3.77 11.07
N GLU A 38 -7.83 -4.20 12.11
CA GLU A 38 -9.19 -4.74 11.99
C GLU A 38 -10.13 -3.69 11.40
N LEU A 39 -10.12 -2.47 11.94
CA LEU A 39 -10.89 -1.36 11.40
C LEU A 39 -10.51 -1.08 9.95
N ALA A 40 -9.22 -1.00 9.63
CA ALA A 40 -8.73 -0.76 8.28
C ALA A 40 -9.21 -1.85 7.31
N SER A 41 -9.25 -3.11 7.76
CA SER A 41 -9.75 -4.23 6.96
C SER A 41 -11.23 -4.08 6.62
N SER A 42 -12.02 -3.53 7.55
CA SER A 42 -13.44 -3.26 7.31
C SER A 42 -13.70 -2.11 6.32
N LEU A 43 -12.72 -1.22 6.11
CA LEU A 43 -12.81 -0.03 5.27
C LEU A 43 -12.27 -0.21 3.84
N ARG A 44 -11.81 -1.43 3.51
CA ARG A 44 -11.18 -1.76 2.22
C ARG A 44 -12.04 -1.38 1.02
N ASP A 45 -13.35 -1.55 1.16
CA ASP A 45 -14.33 -1.34 0.11
C ASP A 45 -15.47 -0.45 0.62
N GLY A 46 -16.35 -0.02 -0.27
CA GLY A 46 -17.52 0.77 0.12
C GLY A 46 -18.27 1.35 -1.07
N ASP A 47 -19.17 2.28 -0.77
CA ASP A 47 -20.01 2.89 -1.78
C ASP A 47 -19.20 3.72 -2.77
N VAL A 48 -19.64 3.69 -4.03
CA VAL A 48 -19.08 4.48 -5.13
C VAL A 48 -20.02 5.64 -5.40
N ALA A 49 -19.47 6.83 -5.63
CA ALA A 49 -20.26 7.99 -6.03
C ALA A 49 -21.01 7.70 -7.33
N THR A 50 -22.29 8.08 -7.38
CA THR A 50 -23.16 7.80 -8.54
C THR A 50 -22.82 8.64 -9.77
N GLU A 51 -22.14 9.77 -9.57
CA GLU A 51 -21.72 10.68 -10.63
C GLU A 51 -20.19 10.78 -10.66
N LEU A 52 -19.63 10.80 -11.87
CA LEU A 52 -18.20 11.06 -12.06
C LEU A 52 -17.87 12.49 -11.65
N ALA A 53 -16.78 12.65 -10.91
CA ALA A 53 -16.33 13.96 -10.50
C ALA A 53 -15.97 14.85 -11.72
N PRO A 54 -16.18 16.18 -11.65
CA PRO A 54 -15.91 17.08 -12.77
C PRO A 54 -14.41 17.42 -12.90
N LEU A 55 -13.60 16.45 -13.33
CA LEU A 55 -12.15 16.57 -13.51
C LEU A 55 -11.67 15.87 -14.80
N ASP A 56 -10.38 15.98 -15.09
CA ASP A 56 -9.75 15.32 -16.24
C ASP A 56 -9.52 13.83 -15.96
N HIS A 57 -10.27 12.98 -16.65
CA HIS A 57 -10.26 11.53 -16.49
C HIS A 57 -9.33 10.82 -17.49
N SER A 58 -8.43 11.55 -18.15
CA SER A 58 -7.37 10.90 -18.94
C SER A 58 -6.50 10.02 -18.04
N PRO A 59 -6.07 8.83 -18.50
CA PRO A 59 -5.23 7.93 -17.71
C PRO A 59 -3.97 8.62 -17.16
N GLU A 60 -3.36 9.51 -17.94
CA GLU A 60 -2.17 10.26 -17.54
C GLU A 60 -2.46 11.25 -16.41
N ALA A 61 -3.61 11.93 -16.46
CA ALA A 61 -4.03 12.85 -15.40
C ALA A 61 -4.33 12.12 -14.11
N LEU A 62 -5.10 11.01 -14.18
CA LEU A 62 -5.41 10.17 -13.04
C LEU A 62 -4.16 9.56 -12.44
N ALA A 63 -3.26 8.99 -13.25
CA ALA A 63 -2.00 8.41 -12.77
C ALA A 63 -1.14 9.45 -12.03
N ARG A 64 -1.02 10.66 -12.57
CA ARG A 64 -0.28 11.76 -11.93
C ARG A 64 -0.93 12.18 -10.62
N GLN A 65 -2.26 12.30 -10.58
CA GLN A 65 -3.01 12.67 -9.39
C GLN A 65 -2.90 11.59 -8.29
N MET A 66 -3.04 10.31 -8.65
CA MET A 66 -2.92 9.21 -7.70
C MET A 66 -1.49 9.08 -7.15
N LYS A 67 -0.47 9.23 -8.00
CA LYS A 67 0.93 9.26 -7.54
C LYS A 67 1.19 10.45 -6.61
N ALA A 68 0.70 11.64 -6.96
CA ALA A 68 0.83 12.82 -6.11
C ALA A 68 0.11 12.65 -4.77
N ALA A 69 -1.10 12.09 -4.77
CA ALA A 69 -1.85 11.82 -3.55
C ALA A 69 -1.15 10.76 -2.67
N ALA A 70 -0.59 9.70 -3.26
CA ALA A 70 0.19 8.71 -2.54
C ALA A 70 1.42 9.34 -1.87
N TYR A 71 2.20 10.14 -2.60
CA TYR A 71 3.35 10.83 -2.03
C TYR A 71 2.97 11.89 -0.98
N PHE A 72 1.83 12.56 -1.14
CA PHE A 72 1.28 13.45 -0.11
C PHE A 72 0.96 12.71 1.20
N LEU A 73 0.57 11.43 1.10
CA LEU A 73 0.33 10.55 2.24
C LEU A 73 1.60 9.79 2.70
N ASP A 74 2.79 10.32 2.37
CA ASP A 74 4.11 9.80 2.76
C ASP A 74 4.37 8.33 2.37
N THR A 75 3.90 7.89 1.20
CA THR A 75 4.40 6.62 0.64
C THR A 75 5.84 6.77 0.19
N SER A 76 6.66 5.74 0.41
CA SER A 76 8.07 5.75 0.00
C SER A 76 8.18 5.64 -1.52
N MET A 77 7.37 4.78 -2.14
CA MET A 77 7.30 4.61 -3.59
C MET A 77 5.88 4.28 -4.04
N VAL A 78 5.56 4.61 -5.30
CA VAL A 78 4.28 4.28 -5.94
C VAL A 78 4.50 3.86 -7.40
N GLY A 79 3.88 2.74 -7.77
CA GLY A 79 3.82 2.17 -9.12
C GLY A 79 2.37 2.02 -9.59
N ILE A 80 2.16 1.84 -10.89
CA ILE A 80 0.83 1.58 -11.46
C ILE A 80 0.98 0.56 -12.60
N CYS A 81 0.27 -0.56 -12.50
CA CYS A 81 0.19 -1.57 -13.56
C CYS A 81 -1.24 -1.83 -14.01
N ALA A 82 -1.37 -2.43 -15.19
CA ALA A 82 -2.62 -3.02 -15.64
C ALA A 82 -2.83 -4.38 -14.96
N THR A 83 -4.09 -4.75 -14.77
CA THR A 83 -4.51 -6.08 -14.32
C THR A 83 -5.60 -6.60 -15.25
N ASP A 84 -5.94 -7.88 -15.16
CA ASP A 84 -7.02 -8.47 -15.99
C ASP A 84 -8.36 -7.73 -15.82
N ASP A 85 -8.63 -7.25 -14.61
CA ASP A 85 -9.89 -6.59 -14.23
C ASP A 85 -9.77 -5.05 -14.15
N GLY A 86 -8.63 -4.46 -14.54
CA GLY A 86 -8.45 -3.01 -14.55
C GLY A 86 -7.01 -2.54 -14.33
N SER A 87 -6.78 -1.85 -13.21
CA SER A 87 -5.46 -1.29 -12.88
C SER A 87 -5.22 -1.36 -11.38
N ALA A 88 -3.96 -1.56 -11.00
CA ALA A 88 -3.52 -1.53 -9.61
C ALA A 88 -2.61 -0.34 -9.35
N ILE A 89 -2.84 0.35 -8.24
CA ILE A 89 -1.93 1.36 -7.70
C ILE A 89 -1.16 0.68 -6.58
N VAL A 90 0.14 0.48 -6.78
CA VAL A 90 0.99 -0.26 -5.84
C VAL A 90 1.80 0.72 -5.01
N LEU A 91 1.75 0.53 -3.69
CA LEU A 91 2.39 1.41 -2.71
C LEU A 91 3.47 0.62 -1.98
N LEU A 92 4.62 1.25 -1.76
CA LEU A 92 5.67 0.71 -0.90
C LEU A 92 5.87 1.64 0.28
N ILE A 93 5.85 1.05 1.48
CA ILE A 93 6.12 1.72 2.75
C ILE A 93 7.44 1.18 3.29
N GLU A 94 8.41 2.06 3.48
CA GLU A 94 9.69 1.72 4.08
C GLU A 94 9.52 1.38 5.57
N HIS A 95 10.21 0.33 6.03
CA HIS A 95 10.26 0.01 7.44
C HIS A 95 10.96 1.13 8.24
N PRO A 96 10.40 1.52 9.39
CA PRO A 96 11.06 2.50 10.23
C PRO A 96 12.38 1.95 10.77
N ARG A 97 13.35 2.85 10.96
CA ARG A 97 14.57 2.50 11.68
C ARG A 97 14.26 2.28 13.16
N LEU A 98 14.80 1.21 13.73
CA LEU A 98 14.73 1.00 15.17
C LEU A 98 15.60 2.01 15.93
N PRO A 99 15.18 2.45 17.13
CA PRO A 99 16.05 3.18 18.04
C PRO A 99 17.34 2.41 18.37
N GLU A 100 18.36 3.13 18.84
CA GLU A 100 19.62 2.54 19.29
C GLU A 100 19.41 1.47 20.38
N LYS A 101 20.33 0.51 20.49
CA LYS A 101 20.16 -0.66 21.38
C LYS A 101 20.02 -0.31 22.86
N ASP A 102 20.65 0.78 23.29
CA ASP A 102 20.61 1.32 24.65
C ASP A 102 19.44 2.27 24.89
N ASN A 103 18.64 2.57 23.86
CA ASN A 103 17.45 3.39 23.99
C ASN A 103 16.28 2.55 24.56
N PRO A 104 15.71 2.91 25.73
CA PRO A 104 14.62 2.15 26.34
C PRO A 104 13.36 2.08 25.48
N ALA A 105 13.14 3.05 24.58
CA ALA A 105 12.00 3.05 23.67
C ALA A 105 12.10 1.96 22.59
N ARG A 106 13.30 1.38 22.36
CA ARG A 106 13.48 0.28 21.41
C ARG A 106 12.55 -0.89 21.72
N ALA A 107 12.44 -1.25 23.01
CA ALA A 107 11.59 -2.35 23.47
C ALA A 107 10.09 -2.13 23.23
N TRP A 108 9.66 -0.91 22.88
CA TRP A 108 8.26 -0.64 22.54
C TRP A 108 7.94 -0.94 21.07
N ILE A 109 8.95 -0.93 20.20
CA ILE A 109 8.82 -0.96 18.73
C ILE A 109 9.47 -2.21 18.11
N GLU A 110 10.59 -2.68 18.66
CA GLU A 110 11.28 -3.88 18.18
C GLU A 110 10.34 -5.09 18.20
N GLY A 111 10.15 -5.73 17.05
CA GLY A 111 9.15 -6.78 16.87
C GLY A 111 7.73 -6.26 16.60
N ALA A 112 7.56 -5.02 16.15
CA ALA A 112 6.30 -4.47 15.63
C ALA A 112 6.45 -3.86 14.23
N GLU A 113 7.59 -4.09 13.57
CA GLU A 113 7.93 -3.45 12.31
C GLU A 113 6.91 -3.79 11.21
N HIS A 114 6.41 -5.03 11.19
CA HIS A 114 5.35 -5.48 10.28
C HIS A 114 4.03 -4.75 10.57
N SER A 115 3.49 -4.89 11.77
CA SER A 115 2.26 -4.21 12.20
C SER A 115 2.29 -2.70 11.94
N HIS A 116 3.43 -2.06 12.15
CA HIS A 116 3.60 -0.63 11.90
C HIS A 116 3.47 -0.27 10.41
N VAL A 117 4.21 -0.95 9.53
CA VAL A 117 4.13 -0.66 8.08
C VAL A 117 2.81 -1.13 7.48
N ALA A 118 2.23 -2.23 7.98
CA ALA A 118 0.92 -2.72 7.58
C ALA A 118 -0.16 -1.69 7.90
N LEU A 119 -0.13 -1.11 9.12
CA LEU A 119 -1.07 -0.08 9.52
C LEU A 119 -0.94 1.16 8.62
N ARG A 120 0.29 1.65 8.40
CA ARG A 120 0.50 2.80 7.52
C ARG A 120 0.09 2.53 6.07
N GLY A 121 0.43 1.36 5.55
CA GLY A 121 0.02 0.92 4.21
C GLY A 121 -1.50 0.84 4.07
N SER A 122 -2.17 0.32 5.09
CA SER A 122 -3.63 0.21 5.12
C SER A 122 -4.33 1.57 5.14
N GLU A 123 -3.79 2.54 5.90
CA GLU A 123 -4.33 3.90 5.98
C GLU A 123 -4.28 4.59 4.62
N VAL A 124 -3.12 4.54 3.96
CA VAL A 124 -2.95 5.17 2.65
C VAL A 124 -3.80 4.46 1.59
N ALA A 125 -3.76 3.13 1.55
CA ALA A 125 -4.52 2.35 0.56
C ALA A 125 -6.02 2.58 0.70
N ASN A 126 -6.57 2.57 1.92
CA ASN A 126 -7.98 2.87 2.17
C ASN A 126 -8.35 4.30 1.79
N THR A 127 -7.47 5.26 2.09
CA THR A 127 -7.70 6.67 1.72
C THR A 127 -7.76 6.85 0.21
N LEU A 128 -6.82 6.25 -0.54
CA LEU A 128 -6.81 6.33 -2.01
C LEU A 128 -7.97 5.57 -2.64
N ALA A 129 -8.31 4.37 -2.14
CA ALA A 129 -9.46 3.62 -2.62
C ALA A 129 -10.76 4.39 -2.38
N GLY A 130 -10.96 4.92 -1.17
CA GLY A 130 -12.08 5.79 -0.86
C GLY A 130 -12.13 7.04 -1.74
N TYR A 131 -10.98 7.65 -2.01
CA TYR A 131 -10.90 8.80 -2.90
C TYR A 131 -11.35 8.45 -4.33
N LEU A 132 -10.85 7.36 -4.90
CA LEU A 132 -11.29 6.88 -6.22
C LEU A 132 -12.79 6.59 -6.27
N ARG A 133 -13.33 5.97 -5.22
CA ARG A 133 -14.79 5.76 -5.08
C ARG A 133 -15.58 7.06 -5.07
N TRP A 134 -15.07 8.10 -4.41
CA TRP A 134 -15.65 9.45 -4.47
C TRP A 134 -15.49 10.15 -5.82
N LEU A 135 -14.51 9.77 -6.62
CA LEU A 135 -14.40 10.23 -8.01
C LEU A 135 -15.37 9.50 -8.96
N GLY A 136 -16.01 8.43 -8.50
CA GLY A 136 -16.95 7.60 -9.25
C GLY A 136 -16.36 6.30 -9.79
N TYR A 137 -15.16 5.90 -9.36
CA TYR A 137 -14.49 4.66 -9.76
C TYR A 137 -14.58 3.60 -8.66
N PRO A 138 -15.08 2.38 -8.95
CA PRO A 138 -14.96 1.26 -8.02
C PRO A 138 -13.49 0.99 -7.71
N ALA A 139 -13.15 0.96 -6.42
CA ALA A 139 -11.79 0.73 -5.98
C ALA A 139 -11.80 0.04 -4.61
N LYS A 140 -10.91 -0.93 -4.43
CA LYS A 140 -10.75 -1.70 -3.20
C LYS A 140 -9.29 -1.66 -2.74
N ALA A 141 -9.08 -1.44 -1.46
CA ALA A 141 -7.74 -1.46 -0.88
C ALA A 141 -7.29 -2.90 -0.57
N HIS A 142 -5.99 -3.14 -0.69
CA HIS A 142 -5.32 -4.39 -0.37
C HIS A 142 -4.02 -4.08 0.37
N PHE A 143 -3.73 -4.82 1.44
CA PHE A 143 -2.52 -4.67 2.25
C PHE A 143 -2.18 -5.99 2.94
N ALA A 144 -1.04 -6.04 3.65
CA ALA A 144 -0.41 -7.28 4.11
C ALA A 144 -1.36 -8.26 4.83
N ASP A 145 -2.23 -7.74 5.68
CA ASP A 145 -3.11 -8.57 6.52
C ASP A 145 -4.52 -8.75 5.92
N ALA A 146 -4.81 -8.09 4.80
CA ALA A 146 -6.10 -8.16 4.13
C ALA A 146 -5.97 -7.88 2.63
N SER A 147 -5.83 -8.95 1.84
CA SER A 147 -5.72 -8.89 0.39
C SER A 147 -6.51 -10.02 -0.29
N ASP A 148 -6.97 -9.74 -1.52
CA ASP A 148 -7.61 -10.73 -2.39
C ASP A 148 -6.75 -10.96 -3.66
N VAL A 149 -5.58 -10.32 -3.71
CA VAL A 149 -4.61 -10.32 -4.83
C VAL A 149 -3.20 -10.61 -4.29
N ASP A 150 -2.30 -11.08 -5.16
CA ASP A 150 -0.88 -11.26 -4.80
C ASP A 150 -0.15 -9.90 -4.84
N LEU A 151 0.17 -9.38 -3.66
CA LEU A 151 0.83 -8.08 -3.51
C LEU A 151 2.27 -8.09 -4.04
N ALA A 152 2.96 -9.23 -3.96
CA ALA A 152 4.35 -9.35 -4.38
C ALA A 152 4.46 -9.39 -5.91
N GLU A 153 3.52 -10.06 -6.57
CA GLU A 153 3.39 -10.06 -8.03
C GLU A 153 3.14 -8.64 -8.55
N LEU A 154 2.12 -7.96 -8.02
CA LEU A 154 1.79 -6.60 -8.43
C LEU A 154 2.94 -5.61 -8.20
N ALA A 155 3.74 -5.78 -7.15
CA ALA A 155 4.91 -4.94 -6.89
C ALA A 155 6.03 -5.11 -7.93
N VAL A 156 6.11 -6.27 -8.60
CA VAL A 156 7.06 -6.50 -9.70
C VAL A 156 6.55 -5.89 -11.01
N ASP A 157 5.24 -5.93 -11.24
CA ASP A 157 4.62 -5.48 -12.49
C ASP A 157 4.44 -3.95 -12.59
N SER A 158 4.50 -3.22 -11.46
CA SER A 158 4.09 -1.80 -11.32
C SER A 158 5.11 -0.70 -11.64
#